data_AF-A0A8J6I2M6-F1
#
_entry.id   AF-A0A8J6I2M6-F1
#
_cell.length_a   1.000
_cell.length_b   1.000
_cell.length_c   1.000
_cell.angle_alpha   90.00
_cell.angle_beta   90.00
_cell.angle_gamma   90.00
#
_symmetry.space_group_name_H-M   'P 1'
#
loop_
_entity.id
_entity.type
_entity.pdbx_description
1 polymer ?
#
loop_
_entity_poly.entity_id
_entity_poly.type
_entity_poly.pdbx_seq_one_letter_code
_entity_poly.pdbx_strand_id
1 'polypeptide(L)'
;MPEEYRTAPTSGGVPVTDDLIDELATEAEVGYDVELLRRRGGRRAMGSGPAEVVPVRLDPELRAALTERAEADDTTASDVIRDALRAWLHAA
;
A
#
# COMPACT_ATOMS: atom_id res chain seq x y z
N MET A 1 6.33 29.09 -2.54
CA MET A 1 5.27 28.20 -2.05
C MET A 1 5.42 28.14 -0.54
N PRO A 2 4.43 28.53 0.28
CA PRO A 2 4.60 28.57 1.73
C PRO A 2 4.68 27.14 2.32
N GLU A 3 5.57 26.98 3.30
CA GLU A 3 6.00 25.71 3.91
C GLU A 3 5.03 25.12 4.96
N GLU A 4 3.71 25.25 4.76
CA GLU A 4 2.76 25.09 5.90
C GLU A 4 1.87 23.84 5.87
N TYR A 5 2.22 22.78 5.14
CA TYR A 5 1.44 21.52 5.15
C TYR A 5 2.30 20.25 5.08
N ARG A 6 3.20 20.05 6.05
CA ARG A 6 3.78 18.71 6.26
C ARG A 6 3.67 18.36 7.73
N THR A 7 2.61 17.62 8.09
CA THR A 7 2.63 16.83 9.32
C THR A 7 3.91 16.00 9.28
N ALA A 8 4.72 16.07 10.34
CA ALA A 8 5.96 15.31 10.42
C ALA A 8 5.66 13.83 10.09
N PRO A 9 6.46 13.18 9.22
CA PRO A 9 6.22 11.78 8.89
C PRO A 9 6.19 10.95 10.17
N THR A 10 5.25 10.01 10.27
CA THR A 10 5.14 9.13 11.43
C THR A 10 5.18 7.66 11.01
N SER A 11 5.77 6.80 11.85
CA SER A 11 5.76 5.35 11.69
C SER A 11 5.12 4.73 12.93
N GLY A 12 3.99 4.02 12.77
CA GLY A 12 3.25 3.47 13.90
C GLY A 12 2.74 4.52 14.91
N GLY A 13 2.53 5.76 14.46
CA GLY A 13 2.15 6.89 15.32
C GLY A 13 3.32 7.61 16.00
N VAL A 14 4.56 7.18 15.77
CA VAL A 14 5.78 7.81 16.30
C VAL A 14 6.34 8.79 15.27
N PRO A 15 6.61 10.06 15.62
CA PRO A 15 7.27 11.01 14.73
C PRO A 15 8.65 10.52 14.28
N VAL A 16 8.91 10.63 12.99
CA VAL A 16 10.21 10.37 12.39
C VAL A 16 11.00 11.69 12.43
N THR A 17 11.91 11.80 13.39
CA THR A 17 12.80 12.95 13.57
C THR A 17 14.03 12.84 12.67
N ASP A 18 14.71 13.97 12.42
CA ASP A 18 15.99 13.96 11.68
C ASP A 18 17.04 13.10 12.39
N ASP A 19 17.10 13.16 13.73
CA ASP A 19 17.99 12.30 14.53
C ASP A 19 17.72 10.80 14.31
N LEU A 20 16.43 10.40 14.21
CA LEU A 20 16.06 9.02 13.94
C LEU A 20 16.45 8.61 12.51
N ILE A 21 16.34 9.53 11.55
CA ILE A 21 16.77 9.28 10.17
C ILE A 21 18.28 9.04 10.13
N ASP A 22 19.07 9.88 10.81
CA ASP A 22 20.53 9.76 10.85
C ASP A 22 20.99 8.47 11.55
N GLU A 23 20.32 8.08 12.63
CA GLU A 23 20.55 6.81 13.31
C GLU A 23 20.30 5.61 12.37
N LEU A 24 19.13 5.58 11.73
CA LEU A 24 18.76 4.51 10.80
C LEU A 24 19.67 4.46 9.56
N ALA A 25 20.12 5.62 9.08
CA ALA A 25 21.07 5.71 7.97
C ALA A 25 22.42 5.10 8.36
N THR A 26 22.94 5.48 9.54
CA THR A 26 24.20 4.93 10.07
C THR A 26 24.11 3.41 10.26
N GLU A 27 23.01 2.92 10.83
CA GLU A 27 22.76 1.47 11.00
C GLU A 27 22.79 0.74 9.64
N ALA A 28 22.15 1.33 8.62
CA ALA A 28 22.14 0.76 7.27
C ALA A 28 23.52 0.76 6.60
N GLU A 29 24.33 1.80 6.83
CA GLU A 29 25.70 1.90 6.30
C GLU A 29 26.68 0.92 6.96
N VAL A 30 26.50 0.62 8.25
CA VAL A 30 27.23 -0.45 8.96
C VAL A 30 26.94 -1.82 8.31
N GLY A 31 25.74 -1.97 7.75
CA GLY A 31 25.31 -3.15 7.03
C GLY A 31 24.64 -4.20 7.93
N TYR A 32 23.69 -4.92 7.35
CA TYR A 32 22.94 -5.98 8.03
C TYR A 32 23.52 -7.36 7.70
N ASP A 33 23.57 -8.24 8.70
CA ASP A 33 23.88 -9.65 8.46
C ASP A 33 22.73 -10.33 7.72
N VAL A 34 22.93 -10.55 6.43
CA VAL A 34 21.95 -11.16 5.53
C VAL A 34 21.59 -12.61 5.91
N GLU A 35 22.46 -13.31 6.64
CA GLU A 35 22.19 -14.68 7.13
C GLU A 35 21.15 -14.65 8.27
N LEU A 36 21.13 -13.59 9.07
CA LEU A 36 20.15 -13.37 10.14
C LEU A 36 18.81 -12.81 9.62
N LEU A 37 18.82 -12.18 8.44
CA LEU A 37 17.60 -11.73 7.80
C LEU A 37 16.78 -12.93 7.32
N ARG A 38 15.66 -13.16 8.02
CA ARG A 38 14.67 -14.18 7.62
C ARG A 38 14.30 -13.93 6.15
N ARG A 39 14.58 -14.88 5.25
CA ARG A 39 14.05 -14.89 3.88
C ARG A 39 12.53 -14.84 3.93
N ARG A 40 11.97 -13.64 3.96
CA ARG A 40 10.56 -13.42 3.80
C ARG A 40 10.29 -13.66 2.32
N GLY A 41 9.92 -14.91 2.00
CA GLY A 41 9.68 -15.31 0.61
C GLY A 41 8.65 -14.39 -0.04
N GLY A 42 9.00 -13.85 -1.21
CA GLY A 42 8.11 -13.16 -2.15
C GLY A 42 7.22 -12.03 -1.59
N ARG A 43 6.41 -11.43 -2.48
CA ARG A 43 5.21 -10.72 -2.02
C ARG A 43 4.28 -11.75 -1.37
N ARG A 44 3.60 -11.32 -0.30
CA ARG A 44 2.57 -12.15 0.32
C ARG A 44 1.53 -12.54 -0.74
N ALA A 45 1.13 -13.82 -0.71
CA ALA A 45 0.02 -14.33 -1.50
C ALA A 45 -1.26 -13.55 -1.19
N MET A 46 -2.13 -13.40 -2.20
CA MET A 46 -3.50 -12.94 -2.00
C MET A 46 -4.38 -14.19 -1.95
N GLY A 47 -4.83 -14.57 -0.75
CA GLY A 47 -5.57 -15.83 -0.55
C GLY A 47 -4.67 -17.06 -0.61
N SER A 48 -5.06 -18.08 -1.39
CA SER A 48 -4.37 -19.37 -1.46
C SER A 48 -3.11 -19.39 -2.32
N GLY A 49 -2.77 -18.28 -3.01
CA GLY A 49 -1.63 -18.24 -3.91
C GLY A 49 -1.23 -16.83 -4.37
N PRO A 50 -0.23 -16.73 -5.26
CA PRO A 50 0.15 -15.47 -5.89
C PRO A 50 -1.03 -14.83 -6.62
N ALA A 51 -1.17 -13.51 -6.51
CA ALA A 51 -2.16 -12.78 -7.29
C ALA A 51 -1.76 -12.71 -8.78
N GLU A 52 -2.73 -12.89 -9.67
CA GLU A 52 -2.59 -12.63 -11.10
C GLU A 52 -3.20 -11.26 -11.45
N VAL A 53 -2.60 -10.54 -12.40
CA VAL A 53 -3.10 -9.25 -12.88
C VAL A 53 -3.97 -9.48 -14.11
N VAL A 54 -5.27 -9.16 -14.00
CA VAL A 54 -6.21 -9.20 -15.12
C VAL A 54 -6.45 -7.76 -15.63
N PRO A 55 -6.01 -7.40 -16.84
CA PRO A 55 -6.24 -6.06 -17.38
C PRO A 55 -7.71 -5.89 -17.80
N VAL A 56 -8.36 -4.82 -17.34
CA VAL A 56 -9.75 -4.47 -17.66
C VAL A 56 -9.82 -3.06 -18.23
N ARG A 57 -10.59 -2.87 -19.30
CA ARG A 57 -10.88 -1.55 -19.87
C ARG A 57 -12.11 -0.97 -19.18
N LEU A 58 -11.96 0.22 -18.62
CA LEU A 58 -13.04 1.00 -18.03
C LEU A 58 -13.26 2.23 -18.90
N ASP A 59 -14.50 2.59 -19.14
CA ASP A 59 -14.82 3.91 -19.68
C ASP A 59 -14.47 5.01 -18.65
N PRO A 60 -14.32 6.26 -19.10
CA PRO A 60 -13.89 7.35 -18.21
C PRO A 60 -14.84 7.61 -17.04
N GLU A 61 -16.16 7.42 -17.24
CA GLU A 61 -17.19 7.68 -16.23
C GLU A 61 -17.10 6.63 -15.12
N LEU A 62 -17.00 5.36 -15.50
CA LEU A 62 -16.81 4.25 -14.56
C LEU A 62 -15.48 4.36 -13.79
N ARG A 63 -14.42 4.81 -14.45
CA ARG A 63 -13.13 5.06 -13.77
C ARG A 63 -13.24 6.20 -12.75
N ALA A 64 -13.98 7.26 -13.06
CA ALA A 64 -14.20 8.36 -12.13
C ALA A 64 -15.00 7.89 -10.91
N ALA A 65 -16.11 7.17 -11.12
CA ALA A 65 -16.93 6.62 -10.04
C ALA A 65 -16.14 5.64 -9.14
N LEU A 66 -15.25 4.84 -9.74
CA LEU A 66 -14.37 3.94 -8.97
C LEU A 66 -13.40 4.72 -8.07
N THR A 67 -12.84 5.81 -8.59
CA THR A 67 -11.91 6.66 -7.84
C THR A 67 -12.62 7.34 -6.68
N GLU A 68 -13.77 7.95 -6.94
CA GLU A 68 -14.60 8.60 -5.91
C GLU A 68 -14.98 7.62 -4.80
N ARG A 69 -15.33 6.37 -5.17
CA ARG A 69 -15.64 5.35 -4.17
C ARG A 69 -14.44 4.95 -3.34
N ALA A 70 -13.28 4.78 -3.96
CA ALA A 70 -12.05 4.43 -3.25
C ALA A 70 -11.65 5.52 -2.24
N GLU A 71 -11.81 6.78 -2.62
CA GLU A 71 -11.58 7.93 -1.72
C GLU A 71 -12.59 7.97 -0.56
N ALA A 72 -13.87 7.74 -0.83
CA ALA A 72 -14.91 7.74 0.20
C ALA A 72 -14.72 6.62 1.24
N ASP A 73 -14.22 5.46 0.80
CA ASP A 73 -14.04 4.27 1.64
C ASP A 73 -12.62 4.17 2.24
N ASP A 74 -11.76 5.19 2.07
CA ASP A 74 -10.33 5.21 2.46
C ASP A 74 -9.58 3.94 2.03
N THR A 75 -9.79 3.53 0.78
CA THR A 75 -9.31 2.25 0.23
C THR A 75 -8.73 2.43 -1.18
N THR A 76 -8.26 1.35 -1.80
CA THR A 76 -7.75 1.42 -3.18
C THR A 76 -8.80 1.03 -4.22
N ALA A 77 -8.66 1.56 -5.43
CA ALA A 77 -9.49 1.15 -6.57
C ALA A 77 -9.48 -0.38 -6.79
N SER A 78 -8.36 -1.04 -6.52
CA SER A 78 -8.25 -2.50 -6.62
C SER A 78 -9.01 -3.24 -5.52
N ASP A 79 -9.12 -2.66 -4.32
CA ASP A 79 -9.94 -3.22 -3.24
C ASP A 79 -11.42 -3.13 -3.59
N VAL A 80 -11.89 -1.96 -4.04
CA VAL A 80 -13.28 -1.75 -4.47
C VAL A 80 -13.66 -2.73 -5.59
N ILE A 81 -12.82 -2.90 -6.60
CA ILE A 81 -13.07 -3.87 -7.69
C ILE A 81 -13.19 -5.29 -7.13
N ARG A 82 -12.27 -5.71 -6.26
CA ARG A 82 -12.28 -7.06 -5.68
C ARG A 82 -13.53 -7.31 -4.84
N ASP A 83 -13.96 -6.33 -4.06
CA ASP A 83 -15.16 -6.46 -3.23
C ASP A 83 -16.44 -6.47 -4.06
N ALA A 84 -16.51 -5.65 -5.10
CA ALA A 84 -17.61 -5.69 -6.06
C ALA A 84 -17.72 -7.06 -6.75
N LEU A 85 -16.58 -7.63 -7.19
CA LEU A 85 -16.55 -8.97 -7.80
C LEU A 85 -16.99 -10.07 -6.81
N ARG A 86 -16.54 -10.02 -5.55
CA ARG A 86 -16.97 -10.98 -4.51
C ARG A 86 -18.46 -10.86 -4.24
N ALA A 87 -18.97 -9.64 -4.07
CA ALA A 87 -20.39 -9.40 -3.82
C ALA A 87 -21.25 -9.88 -4.99
N TRP A 88 -20.84 -9.59 -6.22
CA TRP A 88 -21.56 -10.02 -7.42
C TRP A 88 -21.57 -11.54 -7.59
N LEU A 89 -20.42 -12.22 -7.41
CA LEU A 89 -20.33 -13.67 -7.51
C LEU A 89 -21.01 -14.41 -6.35
N HIS A 90 -21.14 -13.79 -5.18
CA HIS A 90 -21.84 -14.39 -4.05
C HIS A 90 -23.37 -14.29 -4.17
N ALA A 91 -23.86 -13.26 -4.86
CA ALA A 91 -25.28 -13.04 -5.09
C ALA A 91 -25.83 -13.79 -6.33
N ALA A 92 -24.96 -14.39 -7.14
CA ALA A 92 -25.29 -15.17 -8.34
C ALA A 92 -25.40 -16.67 -8.02
#